data_AF-A0A371JAP9-F1
#
_entry.id   AF-A0A371JAP9-F1
#
_cell.length_a   1.000
_cell.length_b   1.000
_cell.length_c   1.000
_cell.angle_alpha   90.00
_cell.angle_beta   90.00
_cell.angle_gamma   90.00
#
_symmetry.space_group_name_H-M   'P 1'
#
loop_
_entity.id
_entity.type
_entity.pdbx_description
1 polymer ?
#
loop_
_entity_poly.entity_id
_entity_poly.type
_entity_poly.pdbx_seq_one_letter_code
_entity_poly.pdbx_strand_id
1 'polypeptide(L)'
;MSHCFILPILVFVLLLIIISILFFLSKQKRNTLTPIGDTALKVIEINNELNPTGYYYSFQDDTFYCNKDATSRSFGYCKLYDETLPLVGMIVDCEPIYFDYDEKHWLIELWKGQYGMASGACAGIYNTANGPIKSPRFNGIFYESILDNDNFSIDLNLKKKNELILHKSARQSWFAGLKLGAFSMPFDLSLTAKITFPNKKMLHECIIGLKNIGYTNREFSMHLKTVTIHFTKPHTTQPASRTRVQETIIQQGNKSNCESYELLNSKCKNTIEKLQLLKDSSPELYDKVLKSFYSKEAYAGYELISPINYKLHCQNDDIKIDEPFSDSFDI
;
A
#
# COMPACT_ATOMS: atom_id res chain seq x y z
N MET A 1 -8.98 28.48 59.21
CA MET A 1 -8.25 27.65 58.22
C MET A 1 -9.14 27.00 57.16
N SER A 2 -10.45 27.27 57.12
CA SER A 2 -11.39 26.57 56.23
C SER A 2 -11.60 27.24 54.86
N HIS A 3 -11.14 28.47 54.68
CA HIS A 3 -11.32 29.23 53.42
C HIS A 3 -10.25 28.95 52.35
N CYS A 4 -9.11 28.33 52.71
CA CYS A 4 -7.98 28.12 51.79
C CYS A 4 -8.25 27.01 50.76
N PHE A 5 -9.16 26.09 51.06
CA PHE A 5 -9.47 24.94 50.18
C PHE A 5 -10.71 25.16 49.29
N ILE A 6 -11.52 26.19 49.56
CA ILE A 6 -12.77 26.44 48.82
C ILE A 6 -12.48 26.98 47.42
N LEU A 7 -11.49 27.87 47.28
CA LEU A 7 -11.11 28.49 46.02
C LEU A 7 -10.59 27.47 44.97
N PRO A 8 -9.66 26.55 45.29
CA PRO A 8 -9.19 25.56 44.31
C PRO A 8 -10.27 24.56 43.90
N ILE A 9 -11.20 24.21 44.80
CA ILE A 9 -12.33 23.32 44.47
C ILE A 9 -13.28 24.01 43.48
N LEU A 10 -13.59 25.29 43.68
CA LEU A 10 -14.41 26.08 42.75
C LEU A 10 -13.78 26.18 41.36
N VAL A 11 -12.47 26.42 41.29
CA VAL A 11 -11.74 26.48 40.00
C VAL A 11 -11.77 25.12 39.30
N PHE A 12 -11.58 24.02 40.03
CA PHE A 12 -11.64 22.67 39.47
C PHE A 12 -13.04 22.32 38.93
N VAL A 13 -14.09 22.67 39.67
CA VAL A 13 -15.48 22.47 39.21
C VAL A 13 -15.78 23.33 37.98
N LEU A 14 -15.31 24.57 37.95
CA LEU A 14 -15.49 25.45 36.78
C LEU A 14 -14.79 24.88 35.53
N LEU A 15 -13.57 24.34 35.70
CA LEU A 15 -12.83 23.65 34.64
C LEU A 15 -13.60 22.42 34.13
N LEU A 16 -14.17 21.60 35.01
CA LEU A 16 -14.98 20.44 34.61
C LEU A 16 -16.24 20.86 33.84
N ILE A 17 -16.89 21.95 34.24
CA ILE A 17 -18.06 22.49 33.53
C ILE A 17 -17.66 23.01 32.14
N ILE A 18 -16.55 23.75 32.04
CA ILE A 18 -16.03 24.24 30.75
C ILE A 18 -15.68 23.07 29.83
N ILE A 19 -14.99 22.04 30.34
CA ILE A 19 -14.68 20.82 29.59
C ILE A 19 -15.96 20.12 29.13
N SER A 20 -16.97 20.01 30.01
CA SER A 20 -18.26 19.41 29.67
C SER A 20 -19.02 20.21 28.60
N ILE A 21 -18.98 21.54 28.66
CA ILE A 21 -19.61 22.43 27.66
C ILE A 21 -18.87 22.32 26.32
N LEU A 22 -17.54 22.36 26.32
CA LEU A 22 -16.74 22.15 25.11
C LEU A 22 -16.98 20.76 24.50
N PHE A 23 -17.14 19.74 25.34
CA PHE A 23 -17.51 18.39 24.91
C PHE A 23 -18.95 18.34 24.33
N PHE A 24 -19.90 19.08 24.90
CA PHE A 24 -21.28 19.15 24.41
C PHE A 24 -21.38 19.92 23.09
N LEU A 25 -20.69 21.06 22.96
CA LEU A 25 -20.65 21.89 21.76
C LEU A 25 -19.94 21.17 20.60
N SER A 26 -18.84 20.47 20.88
CA SER A 26 -18.18 19.62 19.88
C SER A 26 -19.05 18.44 19.44
N LYS A 27 -19.91 17.91 20.32
CA LYS A 27 -20.89 16.86 19.99
C LYS A 27 -22.06 17.38 19.15
N GLN A 28 -22.52 18.61 19.40
CA GLN A 28 -23.61 19.24 18.64
C GLN A 28 -23.19 19.56 17.19
N LYS A 29 -21.92 19.93 16.97
CA LYS A 29 -21.37 20.18 15.63
C LYS A 29 -21.29 18.90 14.75
N ARG A 30 -21.37 17.70 15.35
CA ARG A 30 -21.22 16.41 14.66
C ARG A 30 -22.52 15.88 14.00
N ASN A 31 -23.66 16.54 14.15
CA ASN A 31 -24.98 16.01 13.75
C ASN A 31 -25.58 16.55 12.44
N THR A 32 -24.83 17.28 11.62
CA THR A 32 -25.33 17.74 10.32
C THR A 32 -25.12 16.68 9.24
N LEU A 33 -26.21 16.06 8.80
CA LEU A 33 -26.28 15.31 7.54
C LEU A 33 -25.74 16.20 6.41
N THR A 34 -24.65 15.79 5.80
CA THR A 34 -24.03 16.52 4.70
C THR A 34 -24.81 16.25 3.40
N PRO A 35 -25.22 17.30 2.67
CA PRO A 35 -25.88 17.13 1.37
C PRO A 35 -24.99 16.35 0.39
N ILE A 36 -25.58 15.62 -0.55
CA ILE A 36 -24.85 14.83 -1.57
C ILE A 36 -23.83 15.69 -2.35
N GLY A 37 -24.13 16.97 -2.59
CA GLY A 37 -23.21 17.92 -3.23
C GLY A 37 -21.97 18.26 -2.38
N ASP A 38 -22.10 18.22 -1.05
CA ASP A 38 -20.99 18.42 -0.11
C ASP A 38 -20.08 17.18 -0.09
N THR A 39 -20.64 15.97 -0.19
CA THR A 39 -19.84 14.73 -0.25
C THR A 39 -18.95 14.66 -1.48
N ALA A 40 -19.46 15.03 -2.66
CA ALA A 40 -18.67 14.99 -3.89
C ALA A 40 -17.48 15.96 -3.85
N LEU A 41 -17.69 17.18 -3.34
CA LEU A 41 -16.62 18.17 -3.16
C LEU A 41 -15.55 17.66 -2.18
N LYS A 42 -15.96 17.05 -1.06
CA LYS A 42 -15.03 16.48 -0.08
C LYS A 42 -14.22 15.31 -0.63
N VAL A 43 -14.79 14.51 -1.52
CA VAL A 43 -14.07 13.45 -2.23
C VAL A 43 -13.02 14.05 -3.18
N ILE A 44 -13.33 15.17 -3.85
CA ILE A 44 -12.36 15.87 -4.69
C ILE A 44 -11.22 16.44 -3.83
N GLU A 45 -11.56 17.11 -2.72
CA GLU A 45 -10.58 17.67 -1.78
C GLU A 45 -9.62 16.62 -1.23
N ILE A 46 -10.14 15.50 -0.73
CA ILE A 46 -9.28 14.44 -0.20
C ILE A 46 -8.41 13.81 -1.29
N ASN A 47 -8.93 13.65 -2.51
CA ASN A 47 -8.16 13.07 -3.60
C ASN A 47 -7.07 14.01 -4.10
N ASN A 48 -7.29 15.33 -4.06
CA ASN A 48 -6.24 16.31 -4.34
C ASN A 48 -5.11 16.23 -3.31
N GLU A 49 -5.43 16.03 -2.03
CA GLU A 49 -4.43 15.83 -0.97
C GLU A 49 -3.71 14.49 -1.06
N LEU A 50 -4.39 13.44 -1.51
CA LEU A 50 -3.79 12.11 -1.69
C LEU A 50 -2.95 12.00 -2.96
N ASN A 51 -3.16 12.88 -3.94
CA ASN A 51 -2.51 12.79 -5.24
C ASN A 51 -0.97 12.67 -5.16
N PRO A 52 -0.24 13.42 -4.29
CA PRO A 52 1.20 13.27 -4.11
C PRO A 52 1.64 11.88 -3.63
N THR A 53 0.77 11.17 -2.90
CA THR A 53 1.02 9.80 -2.45
C THR A 53 0.92 8.77 -3.59
N GLY A 54 0.36 9.16 -4.74
CA GLY A 54 0.07 8.27 -5.85
C GLY A 54 -1.18 7.41 -5.65
N TYR A 55 -2.06 7.77 -4.69
CA TYR A 55 -3.32 7.09 -4.43
C TYR A 55 -4.51 8.04 -4.56
N TYR A 56 -5.68 7.45 -4.75
CA TYR A 56 -6.97 8.12 -4.67
C TYR A 56 -7.96 7.25 -3.90
N TYR A 57 -8.93 7.90 -3.26
CA TYR A 57 -10.05 7.29 -2.60
C TYR A 57 -11.26 7.16 -3.55
N SER A 58 -11.81 5.95 -3.65
CA SER A 58 -13.06 5.64 -4.33
C SER A 58 -14.21 5.64 -3.33
N PHE A 59 -15.13 6.61 -3.44
CA PHE A 59 -16.31 6.66 -2.58
C PHE A 59 -17.27 5.47 -2.81
N GLN A 60 -17.36 4.99 -4.04
CA GLN A 60 -18.22 3.86 -4.40
C GLN A 60 -17.76 2.56 -3.73
N ASP A 61 -16.46 2.35 -3.67
CA ASP A 61 -15.85 1.12 -3.12
C ASP A 61 -15.43 1.29 -1.65
N ASP A 62 -15.53 2.51 -1.10
CA ASP A 62 -15.01 2.90 0.22
C ASP A 62 -13.56 2.41 0.43
N THR A 63 -12.72 2.57 -0.59
CA THR A 63 -11.40 1.94 -0.71
C THR A 63 -10.42 2.84 -1.45
N PHE A 64 -9.13 2.73 -1.11
CA PHE A 64 -8.05 3.48 -1.75
C PHE A 64 -7.39 2.64 -2.84
N TYR A 65 -7.08 3.27 -3.96
CA TYR A 65 -6.43 2.62 -5.10
C TYR A 65 -5.26 3.48 -5.59
N CYS A 66 -4.24 2.85 -6.17
CA CYS A 66 -3.18 3.61 -6.81
C CYS A 66 -3.68 4.34 -8.06
N ASN A 67 -3.14 5.52 -8.29
CA ASN A 67 -3.29 6.24 -9.55
C ASN A 67 -2.66 5.43 -10.69
N LYS A 68 -3.22 5.50 -11.90
CA LYS A 68 -2.66 4.86 -13.10
C LYS A 68 -1.21 5.32 -13.38
N ASP A 69 -0.93 6.58 -13.02
CA ASP A 69 0.36 7.23 -13.22
C ASP A 69 1.11 7.45 -11.90
N ALA A 70 0.79 6.65 -10.86
CA ALA A 70 1.48 6.74 -9.58
C ALA A 70 2.99 6.61 -9.77
N THR A 71 3.77 7.43 -9.08
CA THR A 71 5.25 7.45 -9.17
C THR A 71 5.87 6.08 -8.89
N SER A 72 5.21 5.26 -8.05
CA SER A 72 5.56 3.85 -7.81
C SER A 72 5.62 2.99 -9.08
N ARG A 73 4.80 3.31 -10.09
CA ARG A 73 4.88 2.70 -11.42
C ARG A 73 6.15 3.12 -12.16
N SER A 74 6.77 4.25 -11.89
CA SER A 74 8.00 4.68 -12.60
C SER A 74 9.28 4.08 -12.03
N PHE A 75 9.26 3.55 -10.80
CA PHE A 75 10.45 3.12 -10.07
C PHE A 75 10.88 1.66 -10.30
N GLY A 76 10.22 0.95 -11.23
CA GLY A 76 10.51 -0.47 -11.50
C GLY A 76 10.30 -1.35 -10.26
N TYR A 77 11.06 -2.43 -10.18
CA TYR A 77 11.09 -3.32 -9.03
C TYR A 77 12.46 -3.99 -8.88
N CYS A 78 12.89 -4.15 -7.63
CA CYS A 78 13.88 -5.14 -7.27
C CYS A 78 13.56 -5.73 -5.89
N LYS A 79 14.15 -6.89 -5.59
CA LYS A 79 13.96 -7.59 -4.31
C LYS A 79 14.23 -6.72 -3.08
N LEU A 80 15.11 -5.72 -3.20
CA LEU A 80 15.41 -4.80 -2.09
C LEU A 80 14.16 -4.07 -1.59
N TYR A 81 13.17 -3.80 -2.45
CA TYR A 81 11.94 -3.11 -2.04
C TYR A 81 11.14 -3.94 -1.05
N ASP A 82 11.08 -5.26 -1.25
CA ASP A 82 10.39 -6.12 -0.28
C ASP A 82 11.11 -6.15 1.07
N GLU A 83 12.44 -6.06 1.06
CA GLU A 83 13.24 -5.96 2.28
C GLU A 83 13.02 -4.63 3.04
N THR A 84 12.53 -3.56 2.39
CA THR A 84 12.24 -2.28 3.07
C THR A 84 10.84 -2.23 3.67
N LEU A 85 9.90 -3.08 3.24
CA LEU A 85 8.50 -3.04 3.69
C LEU A 85 8.34 -3.07 5.23
N PRO A 86 9.04 -3.95 5.98
CA PRO A 86 8.96 -3.93 7.45
C PRO A 86 9.54 -2.66 8.07
N LEU A 87 10.46 -1.95 7.41
CA LEU A 87 11.05 -0.71 7.93
C LEU A 87 10.04 0.45 7.90
N VAL A 88 9.05 0.38 7.01
CA VAL A 88 7.99 1.39 6.85
C VAL A 88 6.66 0.94 7.45
N GLY A 89 6.68 -0.05 8.34
CA GLY A 89 5.50 -0.51 9.05
C GLY A 89 4.55 -1.40 8.24
N MET A 90 5.00 -1.92 7.10
CA MET A 90 4.23 -2.82 6.26
C MET A 90 4.63 -4.28 6.52
N ILE A 91 3.64 -5.12 6.80
CA ILE A 91 3.80 -6.57 7.00
C ILE A 91 2.94 -7.26 5.97
N VAL A 92 3.58 -7.68 4.88
CA VAL A 92 2.92 -8.30 3.73
C VAL A 92 3.60 -9.60 3.37
N ASP A 93 2.82 -10.52 2.82
CA ASP A 93 3.36 -11.66 2.11
C ASP A 93 3.68 -11.24 0.67
N CYS A 94 4.91 -11.47 0.23
CA CYS A 94 5.39 -11.29 -1.14
C CYS A 94 5.40 -12.64 -1.87
N GLU A 95 5.17 -12.63 -3.17
CA GLU A 95 5.17 -13.81 -4.04
C GLU A 95 5.69 -13.47 -5.44
N PRO A 96 7.03 -13.44 -5.62
CA PRO A 96 7.65 -13.27 -6.93
C PRO A 96 7.47 -14.50 -7.81
N ILE A 97 6.99 -14.29 -9.02
CA ILE A 97 6.83 -15.29 -10.08
C ILE A 97 7.71 -14.90 -11.26
N TYR A 98 8.87 -15.56 -11.37
CA TYR A 98 9.84 -15.32 -12.45
C TYR A 98 9.58 -16.23 -13.65
N PHE A 99 9.73 -15.69 -14.86
CA PHE A 99 9.69 -16.45 -16.10
C PHE A 99 10.38 -15.69 -17.22
N ASP A 100 10.83 -16.40 -18.25
CA ASP A 100 11.47 -15.78 -19.42
C ASP A 100 10.51 -15.81 -20.60
N TYR A 101 10.44 -14.70 -21.35
CA TYR A 101 9.60 -14.62 -22.54
C TYR A 101 10.12 -13.53 -23.47
N ASP A 102 10.28 -13.87 -24.76
CA ASP A 102 10.66 -12.93 -25.81
C ASP A 102 11.98 -12.20 -25.50
N GLU A 103 13.01 -12.99 -25.16
CA GLU A 103 14.38 -12.53 -24.83
C GLU A 103 14.46 -11.60 -23.60
N LYS A 104 13.41 -11.56 -22.77
CA LYS A 104 13.36 -10.78 -21.54
C LYS A 104 13.10 -11.65 -20.32
N HIS A 105 13.64 -11.20 -19.20
CA HIS A 105 13.32 -11.70 -17.87
C HIS A 105 12.06 -10.98 -17.37
N TRP A 106 11.02 -11.72 -17.04
CA TRP A 106 9.77 -11.20 -16.52
C TRP A 106 9.59 -11.56 -15.05
N LEU A 107 8.88 -10.67 -14.35
CA LEU A 107 8.47 -10.85 -12.98
C LEU A 107 7.02 -10.41 -12.83
N ILE A 108 6.21 -11.28 -12.24
CA ILE A 108 4.97 -10.87 -11.59
C ILE A 108 5.20 -10.93 -10.09
N GLU A 109 4.93 -9.85 -9.39
CA GLU A 109 5.02 -9.78 -7.94
C GLU A 109 3.62 -9.55 -7.37
N LEU A 110 3.23 -10.38 -6.40
CA LEU A 110 1.94 -10.28 -5.71
C LEU A 110 2.19 -10.01 -4.23
N TRP A 111 1.52 -8.99 -3.71
CA TRP A 111 1.56 -8.67 -2.29
C TRP A 111 0.18 -8.78 -1.66
N LYS A 112 0.10 -9.32 -0.44
CA LYS A 112 -1.10 -9.22 0.42
C LYS A 112 -0.70 -9.01 1.87
N GLY A 113 -1.37 -8.12 2.59
CA GLY A 113 -1.06 -7.93 4.01
C GLY A 113 -1.55 -6.63 4.62
N GLN A 114 -0.82 -6.21 5.66
CA GLN A 114 -1.05 -4.97 6.39
C GLN A 114 -0.07 -3.89 5.92
N TYR A 115 -0.61 -2.82 5.36
CA TYR A 115 0.07 -1.61 4.91
C TYR A 115 -0.17 -0.51 5.93
N GLY A 116 0.60 -0.49 7.03
CA GLY A 116 0.38 0.45 8.13
C GLY A 116 -1.03 0.30 8.72
N MET A 117 -1.90 1.29 8.51
CA MET A 117 -3.30 1.29 8.97
C MET A 117 -4.30 0.68 7.98
N ALA A 118 -3.85 0.20 6.83
CA ALA A 118 -4.70 -0.40 5.80
C ALA A 118 -4.41 -1.89 5.60
N SER A 119 -5.44 -2.69 5.33
CA SER A 119 -5.28 -4.03 4.78
C SER A 119 -5.41 -3.98 3.27
N GLY A 120 -4.58 -4.70 2.53
CA GLY A 120 -4.64 -4.59 1.08
C GLY A 120 -3.86 -5.63 0.32
N ALA A 121 -3.85 -5.42 -1.00
CA ALA A 121 -3.12 -6.23 -1.94
C ALA A 121 -2.61 -5.39 -3.11
N CYS A 122 -1.46 -5.80 -3.63
CA CYS A 122 -0.85 -5.21 -4.81
C CYS A 122 -0.46 -6.30 -5.80
N ALA A 123 -0.37 -5.94 -7.07
CA ALA A 123 0.20 -6.78 -8.10
C ALA A 123 0.97 -5.92 -9.11
N GLY A 124 2.16 -6.37 -9.46
CA GLY A 124 3.04 -5.73 -10.42
C GLY A 124 3.54 -6.70 -11.46
N ILE A 125 3.63 -6.23 -12.70
CA ILE A 125 4.18 -6.96 -13.84
C ILE A 125 5.32 -6.12 -14.40
N TYR A 126 6.51 -6.72 -14.40
CA TYR A 126 7.75 -6.07 -14.75
C TYR A 126 8.54 -6.93 -15.73
N ASN A 127 9.45 -6.31 -16.46
CA ASN A 127 10.43 -7.05 -17.25
C ASN A 127 11.75 -6.29 -17.37
N THR A 128 12.78 -6.98 -17.80
CA THR A 128 14.01 -6.34 -18.26
C THR A 128 14.68 -7.22 -19.32
N ALA A 129 15.42 -6.59 -20.22
CA ALA A 129 16.37 -7.27 -21.10
C ALA A 129 17.79 -7.29 -20.50
N ASN A 130 17.98 -6.64 -19.35
CA ASN A 130 19.28 -6.49 -18.71
C ASN A 130 19.59 -7.68 -17.80
N GLY A 131 20.88 -8.00 -17.70
CA GLY A 131 21.38 -8.97 -16.74
C GLY A 131 21.39 -8.45 -15.30
N PRO A 132 21.80 -9.29 -14.34
CA PRO A 132 21.89 -8.89 -12.94
C PRO A 132 22.90 -7.74 -12.74
N ILE A 133 22.48 -6.75 -11.96
CA ILE A 133 23.31 -5.68 -11.46
C ILE A 133 24.18 -6.21 -10.33
N LYS A 134 25.50 -6.00 -10.44
CA LYS A 134 26.46 -6.30 -9.37
C LYS A 134 27.08 -5.02 -8.86
N SER A 135 26.78 -4.67 -7.62
CA SER A 135 27.36 -3.52 -6.94
C SER A 135 27.53 -3.82 -5.44
N PRO A 136 28.33 -3.01 -4.71
CA PRO A 136 28.44 -3.16 -3.26
C PRO A 136 27.11 -3.00 -2.51
N ARG A 137 26.14 -2.26 -3.08
CA ARG A 137 24.86 -1.92 -2.44
C ARG A 137 23.68 -2.77 -2.90
N PHE A 138 23.80 -3.43 -4.04
CA PHE A 138 22.76 -4.29 -4.60
C PHE A 138 23.37 -5.35 -5.52
N ASN A 139 22.96 -6.60 -5.32
CA ASN A 139 23.28 -7.71 -6.19
C ASN A 139 21.99 -8.44 -6.56
N GLY A 140 21.55 -8.31 -7.80
CA GLY A 140 20.28 -8.87 -8.27
C GLY A 140 19.83 -8.27 -9.59
N ILE A 141 18.66 -8.71 -10.06
CA ILE A 141 18.04 -8.17 -11.28
C ILE A 141 17.17 -6.98 -10.88
N PHE A 142 17.32 -5.87 -11.60
CA PHE A 142 16.36 -4.78 -11.57
C PHE A 142 15.38 -4.95 -12.71
N TYR A 143 14.09 -4.96 -12.41
CA TYR A 143 13.03 -5.07 -13.38
C TYR A 143 12.45 -3.69 -13.65
N GLU A 144 12.30 -3.37 -14.92
CA GLU A 144 11.72 -2.11 -15.35
C GLU A 144 10.20 -2.22 -15.36
N SER A 145 9.57 -1.08 -15.10
CA SER A 145 8.14 -0.96 -15.25
C SER A 145 7.74 -0.94 -16.71
N ILE A 146 6.62 -1.60 -16.99
CA ILE A 146 6.09 -1.68 -18.34
C ILE A 146 5.28 -0.42 -18.60
N LEU A 147 5.85 0.46 -19.43
CA LEU A 147 5.15 1.62 -19.98
C LEU A 147 4.01 1.15 -20.89
N ASP A 148 2.85 1.78 -20.73
CA ASP A 148 1.57 1.54 -21.41
C ASP A 148 1.42 0.23 -22.16
N ASN A 149 0.71 -0.72 -21.54
CA ASN A 149 0.23 -1.89 -22.25
C ASN A 149 -1.23 -2.13 -21.90
N ASP A 150 -2.11 -1.74 -22.83
CA ASP A 150 -3.48 -2.26 -22.99
C ASP A 150 -3.54 -3.80 -23.11
N ASN A 151 -2.37 -4.45 -23.08
CA ASN A 151 -2.16 -5.87 -23.25
C ASN A 151 -2.23 -6.69 -21.95
N PHE A 152 -2.16 -6.04 -20.77
CA PHE A 152 -2.38 -6.70 -19.48
C PHE A 152 -3.66 -6.21 -18.81
N SER A 153 -4.33 -7.13 -18.13
CA SER A 153 -5.39 -6.78 -17.18
C SER A 153 -5.20 -7.56 -15.90
N ILE A 154 -5.30 -6.84 -14.79
CA ILE A 154 -5.18 -7.35 -13.43
C ILE A 154 -6.54 -7.18 -12.77
N ASP A 155 -7.08 -8.27 -12.22
CA ASP A 155 -8.21 -8.25 -11.30
C ASP A 155 -7.77 -8.87 -9.98
N LEU A 156 -7.90 -8.10 -8.89
CA LEU A 156 -7.58 -8.54 -7.54
C LEU A 156 -8.86 -8.64 -6.72
N ASN A 157 -9.03 -9.79 -6.08
CA ASN A 157 -10.08 -10.05 -5.11
C ASN A 157 -9.44 -10.48 -3.79
N LEU A 158 -9.45 -9.58 -2.81
CA LEU A 158 -8.87 -9.82 -1.50
C LEU A 158 -9.98 -10.09 -0.49
N LYS A 159 -9.86 -11.22 0.21
CA LYS A 159 -10.76 -11.58 1.30
C LYS A 159 -10.00 -11.67 2.61
N LYS A 160 -10.65 -11.25 3.68
CA LYS A 160 -10.23 -11.49 5.06
C LYS A 160 -11.21 -12.48 5.68
N LYS A 161 -10.72 -13.67 6.10
CA LYS A 161 -11.57 -14.73 6.67
C LYS A 161 -12.85 -15.00 5.86
N ASN A 162 -12.71 -15.09 4.54
CA ASN A 162 -13.78 -15.26 3.53
C ASN A 162 -14.68 -14.05 3.23
N GLU A 163 -14.57 -12.95 3.97
CA GLU A 163 -15.28 -11.71 3.67
C GLU A 163 -14.51 -10.88 2.66
N LEU A 164 -15.18 -10.43 1.60
CA LEU A 164 -14.58 -9.55 0.60
C LEU A 164 -14.28 -8.19 1.21
N ILE A 165 -13.00 -7.80 1.23
CA ILE A 165 -12.59 -6.47 1.70
C ILE A 165 -12.14 -5.56 0.54
N LEU A 166 -11.79 -6.14 -0.61
CA LEU A 166 -11.39 -5.40 -1.79
C LEU A 166 -11.63 -6.20 -3.07
N HIS A 167 -12.23 -5.55 -4.07
CA HIS A 167 -12.27 -6.04 -5.44
C HIS A 167 -11.99 -4.89 -6.40
N LYS A 168 -11.10 -5.12 -7.37
CA LYS A 168 -10.93 -4.20 -8.49
C LYS A 168 -10.37 -4.92 -9.70
N SER A 169 -10.83 -4.52 -10.88
CA SER A 169 -10.30 -4.92 -12.17
C SER A 169 -9.80 -3.68 -12.90
N ALA A 170 -8.61 -3.77 -13.47
CA ALA A 170 -7.99 -2.67 -14.22
C ALA A 170 -7.13 -3.20 -15.37
N ARG A 171 -6.99 -2.38 -16.42
CA ARG A 171 -6.05 -2.61 -17.53
C ARG A 171 -4.77 -1.83 -17.28
N GLN A 172 -3.87 -2.42 -16.51
CA GLN A 172 -2.60 -1.84 -16.12
C GLN A 172 -1.64 -2.93 -15.65
N SER A 173 -0.34 -2.63 -15.71
CA SER A 173 0.76 -3.49 -15.27
C SER A 173 1.08 -3.36 -13.78
N TRP A 174 0.57 -2.33 -13.11
CA TRP A 174 0.72 -2.12 -11.68
C TRP A 174 -0.64 -1.78 -11.07
N PHE A 175 -1.01 -2.43 -9.97
CA PHE A 175 -2.23 -2.13 -9.25
C PHE A 175 -2.07 -2.37 -7.76
N ALA A 176 -2.55 -1.42 -6.95
CA ALA A 176 -2.62 -1.51 -5.51
C ALA A 176 -4.02 -1.10 -5.03
N GLY A 177 -4.51 -1.82 -4.03
CA GLY A 177 -5.79 -1.55 -3.40
C GLY A 177 -5.69 -1.74 -1.89
N LEU A 178 -6.15 -0.74 -1.13
CA LEU A 178 -5.95 -0.63 0.30
C LEU A 178 -7.25 -0.23 1.02
N LYS A 179 -7.70 -1.08 1.96
CA LYS A 179 -8.84 -0.84 2.84
C LYS A 179 -8.36 -0.25 4.16
N LEU A 180 -8.59 1.05 4.35
CA LEU A 180 -8.19 1.78 5.55
C LEU A 180 -8.96 1.32 6.80
N GLY A 181 -8.30 1.34 7.95
CA GLY A 181 -8.90 0.99 9.25
C GLY A 181 -9.08 -0.51 9.48
N ALA A 182 -8.89 -1.32 8.44
CA ALA A 182 -8.92 -2.77 8.55
C ALA A 182 -7.54 -3.29 8.99
N PHE A 183 -7.46 -3.84 10.20
CA PHE A 183 -6.30 -4.62 10.65
C PHE A 183 -6.40 -6.07 10.18
N SER A 184 -5.32 -6.63 9.63
CA SER A 184 -5.22 -8.05 9.25
C SER A 184 -3.85 -8.60 9.58
N MET A 185 -3.82 -9.88 9.97
CA MET A 185 -2.61 -10.67 9.83
C MET A 185 -2.55 -11.21 8.39
N PRO A 186 -1.36 -11.32 7.75
CA PRO A 186 -1.28 -11.81 6.37
C PRO A 186 -1.91 -13.19 6.16
N PHE A 187 -1.85 -14.07 7.17
CA PHE A 187 -2.47 -15.39 7.13
C PHE A 187 -4.01 -15.37 7.22
N ASP A 188 -4.62 -14.26 7.66
CA ASP A 188 -6.09 -14.09 7.63
C ASP A 188 -6.59 -13.72 6.22
N LEU A 189 -5.67 -13.38 5.31
CA LEU A 189 -5.97 -12.90 3.97
C LEU A 189 -5.79 -13.98 2.90
N SER A 190 -6.73 -14.01 1.97
CA SER A 190 -6.63 -14.77 0.72
C SER A 190 -6.79 -13.83 -0.47
N LEU A 191 -5.81 -13.80 -1.35
CA LEU A 191 -5.85 -13.05 -2.60
C LEU A 191 -6.18 -13.99 -3.76
N THR A 192 -7.18 -13.65 -4.56
CA THR A 192 -7.34 -14.19 -5.91
C THR A 192 -6.90 -13.15 -6.91
N ALA A 193 -5.82 -13.43 -7.64
CA ALA A 193 -5.28 -12.56 -8.67
C ALA A 193 -5.58 -13.16 -10.06
N LYS A 194 -6.30 -12.42 -10.90
CA LYS A 194 -6.55 -12.79 -12.29
C LYS A 194 -5.72 -11.90 -13.19
N ILE A 195 -4.85 -12.51 -13.98
CA ILE A 195 -3.93 -11.80 -14.86
C ILE A 195 -4.17 -12.27 -16.29
N THR A 196 -4.55 -11.32 -17.16
CA THR A 196 -4.75 -11.55 -18.59
C THR A 196 -3.48 -11.13 -19.33
N PHE A 197 -2.91 -12.05 -20.10
CA PHE A 197 -1.68 -11.85 -20.85
C PHE A 197 -1.94 -11.37 -22.29
N PRO A 198 -0.93 -10.81 -22.97
CA PRO A 198 -1.02 -10.43 -24.38
C PRO A 198 -1.39 -11.65 -25.26
N ASN A 199 -0.75 -12.79 -25.00
CA ASN A 199 -0.92 -14.02 -25.77
C ASN A 199 -0.75 -15.29 -24.90
N LYS A 200 -1.14 -16.44 -25.46
CA LYS A 200 -1.08 -17.75 -24.79
C LYS A 200 0.34 -18.25 -24.54
N LYS A 201 1.32 -17.88 -25.37
CA LYS A 201 2.71 -18.31 -25.19
C LYS A 201 3.29 -17.69 -23.92
N MET A 202 3.09 -16.39 -23.73
CA MET A 202 3.52 -15.71 -22.52
C MET A 202 2.82 -16.24 -21.26
N LEU A 203 1.51 -16.51 -21.33
CA LEU A 203 0.79 -17.18 -20.24
C LEU A 203 1.47 -18.52 -19.91
N HIS A 204 1.83 -19.32 -20.90
CA HIS A 204 2.46 -20.62 -20.69
C HIS A 204 3.76 -20.50 -19.89
N GLU A 205 4.63 -19.54 -20.22
CA GLU A 205 5.88 -19.30 -19.48
C GLU A 205 5.61 -18.87 -18.03
N CYS A 206 4.59 -18.03 -17.79
CA CYS A 206 4.18 -17.68 -16.42
C CYS A 206 3.69 -18.91 -15.63
N ILE A 207 2.98 -19.84 -16.26
CA ILE A 207 2.54 -21.09 -15.60
C ILE A 207 3.72 -21.97 -15.22
N ILE A 208 4.77 -22.01 -16.06
CA ILE A 208 6.02 -22.69 -15.72
C ILE A 208 6.64 -22.01 -14.49
N GLY A 209 6.71 -20.67 -14.47
CA GLY A 209 7.17 -19.90 -13.31
C GLY A 209 6.41 -20.22 -12.02
N LEU A 210 5.08 -20.26 -12.07
CA LEU A 210 4.23 -20.65 -10.93
C LEU A 210 4.55 -22.06 -10.41
N LYS A 211 4.69 -23.03 -11.32
CA LYS A 211 5.03 -24.41 -10.93
C LYS A 211 6.43 -24.50 -10.34
N ASN A 212 7.38 -23.72 -10.84
CA ASN A 212 8.76 -23.71 -10.35
C ASN A 212 8.85 -23.24 -8.89
N ILE A 213 7.99 -22.31 -8.47
CA ILE A 213 7.95 -21.86 -7.08
C ILE A 213 7.07 -22.75 -6.18
N GLY A 214 6.29 -23.68 -6.73
CA GLY A 214 5.57 -24.70 -5.96
C GLY A 214 4.04 -24.70 -6.10
N TYR A 215 3.46 -23.82 -6.93
CA TYR A 215 2.01 -23.79 -7.12
C TYR A 215 1.49 -25.07 -7.79
N THR A 216 0.40 -25.61 -7.24
CA THR A 216 -0.27 -26.79 -7.78
C THR A 216 -1.46 -26.44 -8.66
N ASN A 217 -1.96 -27.40 -9.45
CA ASN A 217 -3.16 -27.24 -10.28
C ASN A 217 -4.46 -26.97 -9.48
N ARG A 218 -4.42 -27.02 -8.14
CA ARG A 218 -5.54 -26.63 -7.26
C ARG A 218 -5.48 -25.16 -6.85
N GLU A 219 -4.33 -24.52 -7.00
CA GLU A 219 -4.05 -23.16 -6.54
C GLU A 219 -4.02 -22.17 -7.69
N PHE A 220 -4.15 -22.62 -8.93
CA PHE A 220 -4.42 -21.75 -10.06
C PHE A 220 -5.30 -22.44 -11.11
N SER A 221 -5.91 -21.64 -11.98
CA SER A 221 -6.65 -22.12 -13.14
C SER A 221 -6.35 -21.24 -14.36
N MET A 222 -6.61 -21.77 -15.56
CA MET A 222 -6.36 -21.08 -16.82
C MET A 222 -7.62 -21.03 -17.66
N HIS A 223 -7.87 -19.87 -18.27
CA HIS A 223 -8.91 -19.73 -19.27
C HIS A 223 -8.43 -18.77 -20.38
N LEU A 224 -8.47 -19.22 -21.63
CA LEU A 224 -7.97 -18.47 -22.79
C LEU A 224 -6.51 -18.02 -22.62
N LYS A 225 -6.31 -16.73 -22.34
CA LYS A 225 -5.00 -16.09 -22.10
C LYS A 225 -4.89 -15.50 -20.70
N THR A 226 -5.72 -15.99 -19.78
CA THR A 226 -5.84 -15.51 -18.40
C THR A 226 -5.51 -16.63 -17.43
N VAL A 227 -4.70 -16.31 -16.42
CA VAL A 227 -4.50 -17.16 -15.23
C VAL A 227 -5.31 -16.58 -14.08
N THR A 228 -5.89 -17.44 -13.25
CA THR A 228 -6.42 -17.11 -11.93
C THR A 228 -5.56 -17.79 -10.89
N ILE A 229 -4.88 -17.03 -10.04
CA ILE A 229 -3.97 -17.51 -8.98
C ILE A 229 -4.67 -17.33 -7.64
N HIS A 230 -4.67 -18.37 -6.80
CA HIS A 230 -5.20 -18.37 -5.45
C HIS A 230 -4.05 -18.28 -4.44
N PHE A 231 -3.63 -17.05 -4.15
CA PHE A 231 -2.56 -16.75 -3.22
C PHE A 231 -3.10 -16.68 -1.77
N THR A 232 -3.11 -17.83 -1.09
CA THR A 232 -3.50 -17.94 0.32
C THR A 232 -2.30 -17.97 1.25
N LYS A 233 -1.27 -18.73 0.89
CA LYS A 233 -0.03 -18.88 1.63
C LYS A 233 1.13 -18.70 0.64
N PRO A 234 2.20 -17.98 1.02
CA PRO A 234 3.36 -17.85 0.14
C PRO A 234 4.06 -19.18 -0.06
N HIS A 235 4.43 -19.43 -1.31
CA HIS A 235 5.32 -20.53 -1.71
C HIS A 235 6.79 -20.10 -1.69
N THR A 236 7.05 -18.81 -1.86
CA THR A 236 8.38 -18.20 -1.80
C THR A 236 8.76 -17.74 -0.39
N THR A 237 10.09 -17.65 -0.17
CA THR A 237 10.65 -17.14 1.09
C THR A 237 10.35 -15.66 1.24
N GLN A 238 9.80 -15.30 2.40
CA GLN A 238 9.49 -13.91 2.76
C GLN A 238 10.77 -13.10 3.03
N PRO A 239 10.72 -11.76 2.92
CA PRO A 239 11.89 -10.90 3.08
C PRO A 239 12.65 -11.19 4.38
N ALA A 240 13.98 -11.25 4.30
CA ALA A 240 14.82 -11.59 5.45
C ALA A 240 14.74 -10.52 6.56
N SER A 241 14.47 -9.27 6.18
CA SER A 241 14.22 -8.17 7.09
C SER A 241 12.94 -8.36 7.92
N ARG A 242 11.96 -9.16 7.45
CA ARG A 242 10.73 -9.47 8.18
C ARG A 242 10.98 -10.53 9.25
N THR A 243 11.69 -10.13 10.31
CA THR A 243 11.89 -11.02 11.47
C THR A 243 10.61 -11.14 12.31
N ARG A 244 10.44 -12.25 13.03
CA ARG A 244 9.26 -12.48 13.88
C ARG A 244 9.09 -11.40 14.96
N VAL A 245 10.20 -10.91 15.53
CA VAL A 245 10.19 -9.87 16.56
C VAL A 245 9.70 -8.55 15.96
N GLN A 246 10.29 -8.16 14.82
CA GLN A 246 9.92 -6.94 14.12
C GLN A 246 8.45 -6.98 13.65
N GLU A 247 8.02 -8.09 13.05
CA GLU A 247 6.63 -8.30 12.65
C GLU A 247 5.66 -8.14 13.83
N THR A 248 5.99 -8.69 14.99
CA THR A 248 5.13 -8.59 16.19
C THR A 248 4.99 -7.15 16.65
N ILE A 249 6.11 -6.41 16.73
CA ILE A 249 6.13 -5.00 17.18
C ILE A 249 5.32 -4.13 16.20
N ILE A 250 5.57 -4.29 14.90
CA ILE A 250 4.88 -3.52 13.86
C ILE A 250 3.38 -3.83 13.86
N GLN A 251 3.00 -5.11 13.88
CA GLN A 251 1.58 -5.47 13.87
C GLN A 251 0.85 -5.03 15.13
N GLN A 252 1.52 -4.99 16.29
CA GLN A 252 0.93 -4.42 17.50
C GLN A 252 0.66 -2.92 17.33
N GLY A 253 1.60 -2.18 16.73
CA GLY A 253 1.42 -0.78 16.38
C GLY A 253 0.28 -0.56 15.37
N ASN A 254 0.28 -1.31 14.27
CA ASN A 254 -0.76 -1.26 13.24
C ASN A 254 -2.14 -1.56 13.82
N LYS A 255 -2.26 -2.62 14.64
CA LYS A 255 -3.50 -2.97 15.33
C LYS A 255 -4.00 -1.84 16.23
N SER A 256 -3.13 -1.28 17.08
CA SER A 256 -3.46 -0.18 17.97
C SER A 256 -3.92 1.07 17.20
N ASN A 257 -3.27 1.38 16.07
CA ASN A 257 -3.66 2.49 15.21
C ASN A 257 -5.02 2.25 14.55
N CYS A 258 -5.29 1.05 14.04
CA CYS A 258 -6.60 0.68 13.49
C CYS A 258 -7.71 0.73 14.55
N GLU A 259 -7.45 0.23 15.77
CA GLU A 259 -8.40 0.29 16.88
C GLU A 259 -8.70 1.74 17.29
N SER A 260 -7.68 2.59 17.34
CA SER A 260 -7.82 4.03 17.61
C SER A 260 -8.63 4.72 16.50
N TYR A 261 -8.36 4.38 15.24
CA TYR A 261 -9.10 4.87 14.07
C TYR A 261 -10.58 4.51 14.16
N GLU A 262 -10.91 3.25 14.45
CA GLU A 262 -12.30 2.82 14.55
C GLU A 262 -13.01 3.39 15.79
N LEU A 263 -12.32 3.53 16.92
CA LEU A 263 -12.90 4.12 18.13
C LEU A 263 -13.30 5.58 17.93
N LEU A 264 -12.37 6.40 17.39
CA LEU A 264 -12.61 7.81 17.10
C LEU A 264 -13.74 8.01 16.10
N ASN A 265 -13.81 7.12 15.11
CA ASN A 265 -14.74 7.21 13.98
C ASN A 265 -15.99 6.34 14.12
N SER A 266 -16.25 5.79 15.30
CA SER A 266 -17.37 4.86 15.57
C SER A 266 -18.76 5.40 15.21
N LYS A 267 -18.91 6.72 15.05
CA LYS A 267 -20.16 7.40 14.68
C LYS A 267 -20.19 7.92 13.25
N CYS A 268 -19.07 7.86 12.53
CA CYS A 268 -18.97 8.29 11.15
C CYS A 268 -19.58 7.24 10.22
N LYS A 269 -20.26 7.69 9.17
CA LYS A 269 -20.99 6.81 8.25
C LYS A 269 -20.12 6.24 7.13
N ASN A 270 -19.09 6.97 6.73
CA ASN A 270 -18.23 6.64 5.60
C ASN A 270 -16.81 7.17 5.84
N THR A 271 -15.85 6.68 5.06
CA THR A 271 -14.43 7.05 5.21
C THR A 271 -14.16 8.54 5.06
N ILE A 272 -14.94 9.29 4.27
CA ILE A 272 -14.78 10.75 4.15
C ILE A 272 -15.02 11.44 5.49
N GLU A 273 -16.12 11.13 6.17
CA GLU A 273 -16.39 11.63 7.52
C GLU A 273 -15.30 11.19 8.50
N LYS A 274 -14.79 9.96 8.36
CA LYS A 274 -13.69 9.45 9.20
C LYS A 274 -12.41 10.28 9.05
N LEU A 275 -12.02 10.56 7.80
CA LEU A 275 -10.82 11.33 7.50
C LEU A 275 -10.94 12.79 7.95
N GLN A 276 -12.11 13.40 7.78
CA GLN A 276 -12.36 14.76 8.27
C GLN A 276 -12.25 14.85 9.79
N LEU A 277 -12.89 13.91 10.50
CA LEU A 277 -12.81 13.88 11.96
C LEU A 277 -11.37 13.67 12.45
N LEU A 278 -10.59 12.83 11.76
CA LEU A 278 -9.18 12.61 12.07
C LEU A 278 -8.34 13.86 11.88
N LYS A 279 -8.50 14.58 10.76
CA LYS A 279 -7.81 15.85 10.54
C LYS A 279 -8.05 16.83 11.68
N ASP A 280 -9.30 16.96 12.11
CA ASP A 280 -9.68 17.93 13.14
C ASP A 280 -9.27 17.49 14.56
N SER A 281 -9.34 16.19 14.85
CA SER A 281 -9.26 15.68 16.23
C SER A 281 -7.97 14.92 16.55
N SER A 282 -7.27 14.40 15.54
CA SER A 282 -6.02 13.66 15.68
C SER A 282 -5.15 13.73 14.41
N PRO A 283 -4.50 14.88 14.14
CA PRO A 283 -3.64 15.06 12.98
C PRO A 283 -2.52 14.01 12.87
N GLU A 284 -2.01 13.54 14.01
CA GLU A 284 -0.99 12.49 14.08
C GLU A 284 -1.49 11.14 13.53
N LEU A 285 -2.76 10.80 13.80
CA LEU A 285 -3.35 9.58 13.27
C LEU A 285 -3.70 9.75 11.79
N TYR A 286 -4.06 10.96 11.35
CA TYR A 286 -4.21 11.28 9.93
C TYR A 286 -2.88 11.15 9.16
N ASP A 287 -1.77 11.62 9.71
CA ASP A 287 -0.43 11.44 9.12
C ASP A 287 -0.07 9.95 8.95
N LYS A 288 -0.40 9.11 9.94
CA LYS A 288 -0.25 7.65 9.82
C LYS A 288 -1.12 7.03 8.73
N VAL A 289 -2.31 7.59 8.46
CA VAL A 289 -3.13 7.19 7.32
C VAL A 289 -2.38 7.49 6.01
N LEU A 290 -1.85 8.69 5.84
CA LEU A 290 -1.10 9.06 4.63
C LEU A 290 0.14 8.17 4.42
N LYS A 291 0.89 7.92 5.49
CA LYS A 291 2.05 7.01 5.50
C LYS A 291 1.71 5.56 5.15
N SER A 292 0.45 5.16 5.28
CA SER A 292 -0.02 3.82 4.87
C SER A 292 -0.12 3.67 3.35
N PHE A 293 -0.26 4.79 2.63
CA PHE A 293 -0.35 4.82 1.17
C PHE A 293 1.00 5.11 0.52
N TYR A 294 1.79 5.99 1.13
CA TYR A 294 3.09 6.37 0.62
C TYR A 294 4.09 6.62 1.74
N SER A 295 5.25 5.99 1.63
CA SER A 295 6.44 6.32 2.39
C SER A 295 7.58 6.48 1.39
N LYS A 296 8.17 7.68 1.31
CA LYS A 296 9.38 7.93 0.50
C LYS A 296 10.48 6.92 0.84
N GLU A 297 10.50 6.50 2.10
CA GLU A 297 11.39 5.51 2.68
C GLU A 297 11.24 4.10 2.06
N ALA A 298 10.03 3.73 1.60
CA ALA A 298 9.84 2.44 0.91
C ALA A 298 10.65 2.38 -0.39
N TYR A 299 10.84 3.53 -1.05
CA TYR A 299 11.58 3.68 -2.29
C TYR A 299 13.02 4.15 -2.08
N ALA A 300 13.53 4.20 -0.85
CA ALA A 300 14.95 4.45 -0.60
C ALA A 300 15.85 3.46 -1.36
N GLY A 301 15.36 2.22 -1.57
CA GLY A 301 16.03 1.23 -2.42
C GLY A 301 16.22 1.71 -3.87
N TYR A 302 15.27 2.47 -4.41
CA TYR A 302 15.36 3.02 -5.78
C TYR A 302 16.49 4.04 -5.86
N GLU A 303 16.59 4.96 -4.91
CA GLU A 303 17.69 5.96 -4.87
C GLU A 303 19.06 5.30 -4.84
N LEU A 304 19.19 4.14 -4.19
CA LEU A 304 20.45 3.39 -4.13
C LEU A 304 20.87 2.78 -5.48
N ILE A 305 19.91 2.47 -6.35
CA ILE A 305 20.16 1.74 -7.62
C ILE A 305 19.88 2.59 -8.87
N SER A 306 19.14 3.69 -8.77
CA SER A 306 18.78 4.54 -9.90
C SER A 306 19.99 5.09 -10.66
N PRO A 307 21.14 5.45 -10.03
CA PRO A 307 22.32 5.87 -10.78
C PRO A 307 22.96 4.71 -11.55
N ILE A 308 22.89 3.49 -10.99
CA ILE A 308 23.40 2.29 -11.65
C ILE A 308 22.51 1.94 -12.84
N ASN A 309 21.19 2.02 -12.66
CA ASN A 309 20.21 1.78 -13.71
C ASN A 309 20.38 2.79 -14.85
N TYR A 310 20.54 4.07 -14.53
CA TYR A 310 20.81 5.12 -15.51
C TYR A 310 22.06 4.83 -16.35
N LYS A 311 23.17 4.42 -15.72
CA LYS A 311 24.42 4.05 -16.43
C LYS A 311 24.23 2.88 -17.40
N LEU A 312 23.44 1.87 -17.03
CA LEU A 312 23.16 0.71 -17.89
C LEU A 312 22.39 1.11 -19.16
N HIS A 313 21.48 2.08 -19.06
CA HIS A 313 20.67 2.53 -20.18
C HIS A 313 21.36 3.57 -21.09
N CYS A 314 22.30 4.36 -20.57
CA CYS A 314 22.90 5.48 -21.31
C CYS A 314 24.25 5.19 -21.99
N GLN A 315 24.86 4.02 -21.79
CA GLN A 315 26.08 3.54 -22.47
C GLN A 315 27.25 4.55 -22.65
N ASN A 316 27.41 5.60 -21.82
CA ASN A 316 28.60 6.48 -21.88
C ASN A 316 28.97 7.13 -20.53
N ASP A 317 30.28 7.06 -20.26
CA ASP A 317 31.21 7.85 -19.42
C ASP A 317 30.94 8.15 -17.93
N ASP A 318 31.94 7.76 -17.13
CA ASP A 318 32.39 8.20 -15.80
C ASP A 318 31.59 9.30 -15.07
N ILE A 319 30.42 8.95 -14.56
CA ILE A 319 29.77 9.74 -13.48
C ILE A 319 30.31 9.26 -12.14
N LYS A 320 31.03 10.13 -11.42
CA LYS A 320 31.43 9.89 -10.03
C LYS A 320 30.19 9.74 -9.15
N ILE A 321 30.14 8.65 -8.39
CA ILE A 321 29.06 8.36 -7.42
C ILE A 321 29.37 9.15 -6.16
N ASP A 322 29.21 10.47 -6.18
CA ASP A 322 29.30 11.29 -4.98
C ASP A 322 28.22 12.37 -5.04
N GLU A 323 26.99 11.96 -4.68
CA GLU A 323 26.04 12.64 -3.78
C GLU A 323 24.66 11.98 -3.95
N PRO A 324 23.88 11.80 -2.86
CA PRO A 324 22.46 11.47 -3.00
C PRO A 324 21.80 12.58 -3.82
N PHE A 325 20.81 12.24 -4.64
CA PHE A 325 19.90 13.24 -5.22
C PHE A 325 19.19 13.96 -4.06
N SER A 326 19.84 14.97 -3.48
CA SER A 326 19.18 15.96 -2.65
C SER A 326 18.51 16.96 -3.58
N ASP A 327 17.27 17.28 -3.23
CA ASP A 327 16.47 18.37 -3.78
C ASP A 327 15.83 18.12 -5.15
N SER A 328 14.69 17.42 -5.11
CA SER A 328 13.46 17.89 -5.77
C SER A 328 12.27 16.98 -5.51
N PHE A 329 11.99 16.65 -4.24
CA PHE A 329 10.67 16.09 -3.88
C PHE A 329 10.25 16.65 -2.51
N ASP A 330 10.04 17.96 -2.49
CA ASP A 330 9.16 18.64 -1.54
C ASP A 330 7.79 18.76 -2.21
N ILE A 331 6.93 17.75 -2.05
CA ILE A 331 5.47 17.88 -2.15
C ILE A 331 4.83 16.97 -1.10
#